data_AF-A0A7W0R462-F1
#
_entry.id   AF-A0A7W0R462-F1
#
_cell.length_a   1.000
_cell.length_b   1.000
_cell.length_c   1.000
_cell.angle_alpha   90.00
_cell.angle_beta   90.00
_cell.angle_gamma   90.00
#
_symmetry.space_group_name_H-M   'P 1'
#
loop_
_entity.id
_entity.type
_entity.pdbx_description
1 polymer ?
#
loop_
_entity_poly.entity_id
_entity_poly.type
_entity_poly.pdbx_seq_one_letter_code
_entity_poly.pdbx_strand_id
1 'polypeptide(L)'
;MHFITNGKHADFALVFAANDRTKRAQGGAAMQFLAMGRLSIGAMCNGIAEYCLNLGIDYAKERRAFDRPIGKNQYVQGHIVDSVVELKPAKLMTYECAWKYDNGDPVIQESSMSS
;
A
#
# COMPACT_ATOMS: atom_id res chain seq x y z
N MET A 1 19.99 10.23 -7.69
CA MET A 1 19.33 10.60 -6.41
C MET A 1 19.12 12.12 -6.42
N HIS A 2 18.18 12.62 -7.23
CA HIS A 2 17.89 14.06 -7.35
C HIS A 2 16.38 14.24 -7.14
N PHE A 3 16.05 14.82 -5.99
CA PHE A 3 14.73 15.07 -5.44
C PHE A 3 13.89 15.98 -6.34
N ILE A 4 12.64 15.59 -6.61
CA ILE A 4 11.42 16.43 -6.53
C ILE A 4 11.69 17.94 -6.71
N THR A 5 12.06 18.34 -7.94
CA THR A 5 12.69 19.65 -8.23
C THR A 5 11.67 20.77 -8.48
N ASN A 6 10.98 21.27 -7.45
CA ASN A 6 10.50 22.67 -7.48
C ASN A 6 10.39 23.32 -6.08
N GLY A 7 11.49 23.23 -5.32
CA GLY A 7 11.63 23.67 -3.92
C GLY A 7 11.64 25.18 -3.64
N LYS A 8 10.86 25.98 -4.38
CA LYS A 8 10.56 27.37 -3.96
C LYS A 8 9.10 27.74 -4.21
N HIS A 9 8.48 27.22 -5.27
CA HIS A 9 7.07 27.50 -5.58
C HIS A 9 6.12 26.47 -4.98
N ALA A 10 6.51 25.19 -4.91
CA ALA A 10 5.71 24.15 -4.24
C ALA A 10 5.66 24.37 -2.72
N ASP A 11 6.78 24.78 -2.11
CA ASP A 11 6.84 25.08 -0.68
C ASP A 11 5.96 26.27 -0.31
N PHE A 12 5.93 27.33 -1.13
CA PHE A 12 5.07 28.49 -0.85
C PHE A 12 3.58 28.11 -0.93
N ALA A 13 3.16 27.41 -2.00
CA ALA A 13 1.76 26.98 -2.15
C ALA A 13 1.34 25.99 -1.05
N LEU A 14 2.21 25.07 -0.66
CA LEU A 14 1.98 24.12 0.43
C LEU A 14 1.91 24.84 1.79
N VAL A 15 2.80 25.80 2.05
CA VAL A 15 2.77 26.62 3.28
C VAL A 15 1.49 27.43 3.35
N PHE A 16 1.05 28.06 2.26
CA PHE A 16 -0.21 28.80 2.24
C PHE A 16 -1.45 27.89 2.42
N ALA A 17 -1.48 26.72 1.76
CA ALA A 17 -2.57 25.75 1.90
C ALA A 17 -2.60 25.08 3.28
N ALA A 18 -1.44 24.91 3.93
CA ALA A 18 -1.33 24.40 5.30
C ALA A 18 -1.64 25.48 6.37
N ASN A 19 -1.47 26.77 6.03
CA ASN A 19 -1.65 27.88 6.95
C ASN A 19 -3.04 28.54 6.87
N ASP A 20 -3.93 28.05 6.01
CA ASP A 20 -5.32 28.50 5.91
C ASP A 20 -6.07 28.25 7.25
N ARG A 21 -6.53 29.33 7.89
CA ARG A 21 -7.20 29.29 9.20
C ARG A 21 -8.47 28.44 9.18
N THR A 22 -9.12 28.31 8.02
CA THR A 22 -10.38 27.56 7.87
C THR A 22 -10.15 26.05 7.87
N LYS A 23 -9.06 25.57 7.24
CA LYS A 23 -8.73 24.13 7.14
C LYS A 23 -7.93 23.61 8.34
N ARG A 24 -7.35 24.49 9.16
CA ARG A 24 -6.50 24.14 10.31
C ARG A 24 -7.23 23.31 11.37
N ALA A 25 -8.53 23.51 11.57
CA ALA A 25 -9.35 22.79 12.55
C ALA A 25 -9.55 21.31 12.20
N GLN A 26 -9.37 20.92 10.92
CA GLN A 26 -9.52 19.55 10.43
C GLN A 26 -8.16 18.89 10.08
N GLY A 27 -7.04 19.52 10.45
CA GLY A 27 -5.68 19.02 10.16
C GLY A 27 -5.02 19.59 8.89
N GLY A 28 -5.69 20.51 8.18
CA GLY A 28 -5.13 21.23 7.03
C GLY A 28 -4.87 20.35 5.80
N ALA A 29 -4.30 20.95 4.75
CA ALA A 29 -3.88 20.22 3.54
C ALA A 29 -2.85 19.10 3.85
N ALA A 30 -2.10 19.23 4.95
CA ALA A 30 -1.10 18.26 5.37
C ALA A 30 -1.68 16.85 5.62
N MET A 31 -2.86 16.74 6.22
CA MET A 31 -3.49 15.43 6.46
C MET A 31 -3.91 14.73 5.16
N GLN A 32 -4.31 15.49 4.13
CA GLN A 32 -4.61 14.93 2.81
C GLN A 32 -3.36 14.42 2.11
N PHE A 33 -2.25 15.16 2.17
CA PHE A 33 -0.96 14.70 1.64
C PHE A 33 -0.47 13.44 2.37
N LEU A 34 -0.64 13.36 3.69
CA LEU A 34 -0.27 12.17 4.46
C LEU A 34 -1.13 10.96 4.09
N ALA A 35 -2.44 11.13 3.91
CA ALA A 35 -3.33 10.06 3.46
C ALA A 35 -2.89 9.51 2.09
N MET A 36 -2.48 10.38 1.17
CA MET A 36 -1.92 9.97 -0.13
C MET A 36 -0.56 9.29 -0.06
N GLY A 37 0.31 9.77 0.82
CA GLY A 37 1.58 9.10 1.09
C GLY A 37 1.37 7.67 1.59
N ARG A 38 0.44 7.47 2.53
CA ARG A 38 0.11 6.14 3.06
C ARG A 38 -0.46 5.20 2.00
N LEU A 39 -1.40 5.70 1.20
CA LEU A 39 -1.98 4.93 0.10
C LEU A 39 -0.91 4.47 -0.89
N SER A 40 0.03 5.36 -1.24
CA SER A 40 1.13 5.06 -2.16
C SER A 40 2.07 3.99 -1.61
N ILE A 41 2.37 4.05 -0.31
CA ILE A 41 3.21 3.06 0.38
C ILE A 41 2.47 1.71 0.47
N GLY A 42 1.20 1.69 0.86
CA GLY A 42 0.38 0.47 0.91
C GLY A 42 0.29 -0.23 -0.44
N ALA A 43 0.10 0.52 -1.53
CA ALA A 43 0.12 -0.02 -2.89
C ALA A 43 1.47 -0.65 -3.26
N MET A 44 2.58 -0.03 -2.86
CA MET A 44 3.93 -0.58 -3.07
C MET A 44 4.14 -1.88 -2.29
N CYS A 45 3.79 -1.89 -1.00
CA CYS A 45 3.90 -3.08 -0.15
C CYS A 45 3.09 -4.25 -0.71
N ASN A 46 1.87 -4.00 -1.18
CA ASN A 46 1.02 -5.00 -1.80
C ASN A 46 1.63 -5.60 -3.07
N GLY A 47 2.25 -4.76 -3.93
CA GLY A 47 2.92 -5.24 -5.14
C GLY A 47 4.14 -6.11 -4.82
N ILE A 48 4.94 -5.70 -3.83
CA ILE A 48 6.09 -6.48 -3.36
C ILE A 48 5.64 -7.81 -2.77
N ALA A 49 4.61 -7.81 -1.92
CA ALA A 49 4.07 -9.02 -1.31
C ALA A 49 3.53 -10.01 -2.37
N GLU A 50 2.81 -9.51 -3.38
CA GLU A 50 2.35 -10.33 -4.51
C GLU A 50 3.50 -10.95 -5.30
N TYR A 51 4.55 -10.16 -5.57
CA TYR A 51 5.73 -10.65 -6.25
C TYR A 51 6.45 -11.75 -5.44
N CYS A 52 6.66 -11.51 -4.14
CA CYS A 52 7.27 -12.48 -3.24
C CYS A 52 6.46 -13.78 -3.14
N LEU A 53 5.13 -13.67 -3.08
CA LEU A 53 4.23 -14.82 -3.03
C LEU A 53 4.32 -15.66 -4.31
N ASN A 54 4.31 -15.02 -5.49
CA ASN A 54 4.46 -15.71 -6.77
C ASN A 54 5.81 -16.41 -6.87
N LEU A 55 6.90 -15.74 -6.48
CA LEU A 55 8.23 -16.33 -6.44
C LEU A 55 8.29 -17.54 -5.50
N GLY A 56 7.64 -17.45 -4.33
CA GLY A 56 7.52 -18.55 -3.38
C GLY A 56 6.73 -19.74 -3.93
N ILE A 57 5.64 -19.48 -4.65
CA ILE A 57 4.83 -20.50 -5.32
C ILE A 57 5.64 -21.23 -6.40
N ASP A 58 6.37 -20.49 -7.23
CA ASP A 58 7.17 -21.06 -8.31
C ASP A 58 8.34 -21.88 -7.76
N TYR A 59 9.03 -21.36 -6.74
CA TYR A 59 10.05 -22.11 -6.02
C TYR A 59 9.48 -23.39 -5.37
N ALA A 60 8.26 -23.32 -4.82
CA ALA A 60 7.60 -24.48 -4.22
C ALA A 60 7.26 -25.59 -5.23
N LYS A 61 7.06 -25.23 -6.51
CA LYS A 61 6.84 -26.20 -7.60
C LYS A 61 8.15 -26.83 -8.08
N GLU A 62 9.23 -26.05 -8.15
CA GLU A 62 10.52 -26.50 -8.68
C GLU A 62 11.34 -27.31 -7.66
N ARG A 63 11.35 -26.88 -6.39
CA ARG A 63 12.17 -27.49 -5.34
C ARG A 63 11.61 -28.86 -4.96
N ARG A 64 12.41 -29.91 -5.19
CA ARG A 64 12.11 -31.29 -4.78
C ARG A 64 12.83 -31.65 -3.49
N ALA A 65 12.10 -32.12 -2.49
CA ALA A 65 12.64 -32.69 -1.26
C ALA A 65 11.73 -33.84 -0.80
N PHE A 66 12.29 -34.85 -0.13
CA PHE A 66 11.52 -36.05 0.26
C PHE A 66 10.82 -36.73 -0.94
N ASP A 67 11.53 -36.81 -2.08
CA ASP A 67 11.10 -37.43 -3.34
C ASP A 67 9.87 -36.78 -4.04
N ARG A 68 9.48 -35.57 -3.62
CA ARG A 68 8.36 -34.82 -4.22
C ARG A 68 8.61 -33.30 -4.20
N PRO A 69 7.88 -32.51 -5.01
CA PRO A 69 7.92 -31.05 -4.87
C PRO A 69 7.47 -30.60 -3.48
N ILE A 70 8.16 -29.60 -2.90
CA ILE A 70 7.84 -29.10 -1.56
C ILE A 70 6.44 -28.48 -1.47
N GLY A 71 5.90 -27.99 -2.60
CA GLY A 71 4.53 -27.50 -2.69
C GLY A 71 3.45 -28.56 -2.50
N LYS A 72 3.81 -29.86 -2.41
CA LYS A 72 2.88 -30.93 -1.98
C LYS A 72 2.84 -31.13 -0.47
N ASN A 73 3.70 -30.46 0.29
CA ASN A 73 3.67 -30.49 1.74
C ASN A 73 2.57 -29.56 2.27
N GLN A 74 1.67 -30.08 3.11
CA GLN A 74 0.56 -29.31 3.69
C GLN A 74 1.04 -28.06 4.45
N TYR A 75 2.19 -28.13 5.12
CA TYR A 75 2.75 -26.96 5.81
C TYR A 75 3.12 -25.82 4.84
N VAL A 76 3.75 -26.14 3.72
CA VAL A 76 4.11 -25.16 2.69
C VAL A 76 2.85 -24.58 2.03
N GLN A 77 1.85 -25.42 1.77
CA GLN A 77 0.56 -24.97 1.26
C GLN A 77 -0.16 -24.05 2.25
N GLY A 78 -0.13 -24.36 3.55
CA GLY A 78 -0.70 -23.53 4.60
C GLY A 78 -0.13 -22.11 4.56
N HIS A 79 1.20 -21.97 4.57
CA HIS A 79 1.85 -20.65 4.50
C HIS A 79 1.48 -19.85 3.25
N ILE A 80 1.35 -20.50 2.09
CA ILE A 80 0.93 -19.86 0.84
C ILE A 80 -0.54 -19.40 0.96
N VAL A 81 -1.41 -20.25 1.49
CA VAL A 81 -2.84 -19.93 1.68
C VAL A 81 -3.00 -18.76 2.64
N ASP A 82 -2.32 -18.78 3.79
CA ASP A 82 -2.37 -17.69 4.78
C ASP A 82 -1.91 -16.36 4.16
N SER A 83 -0.80 -16.37 3.41
CA SER A 83 -0.30 -15.19 2.70
C SER A 83 -1.30 -14.66 1.67
N VAL A 84 -1.98 -15.53 0.92
CA VAL A 84 -3.03 -15.13 -0.04
C VAL A 84 -4.24 -14.52 0.69
N VAL A 85 -4.63 -15.12 1.82
CA VAL A 85 -5.78 -14.69 2.62
C VAL A 85 -5.53 -13.31 3.24
N GLU A 86 -4.30 -12.99 3.61
CA GLU A 86 -3.93 -11.65 4.11
C GLU A 86 -3.78 -10.63 2.98
N LEU A 87 -3.16 -11.00 1.85
CA LEU A 87 -2.85 -10.08 0.76
C LEU A 87 -4.10 -9.60 0.00
N LYS A 88 -5.07 -10.48 -0.25
CA LYS A 88 -6.30 -10.14 -0.98
C LYS A 88 -7.10 -8.99 -0.35
N PRO A 89 -7.47 -9.03 0.95
CA PRO A 89 -8.19 -7.93 1.58
C PRO A 89 -7.35 -6.66 1.66
N ALA A 90 -6.03 -6.77 1.91
CA ALA A 90 -5.14 -5.59 1.90
C ALA A 90 -5.13 -4.87 0.55
N LYS A 91 -5.07 -5.62 -0.57
CA LYS A 91 -5.21 -5.06 -1.92
C LYS A 91 -6.59 -4.44 -2.14
N LEU A 92 -7.66 -5.10 -1.71
CA LEU A 92 -9.02 -4.58 -1.87
C LEU A 92 -9.21 -3.25 -1.13
N MET A 93 -8.76 -3.16 0.12
CA MET A 93 -8.82 -1.92 0.92
C MET A 93 -8.02 -0.79 0.27
N THR A 94 -6.85 -1.11 -0.31
CA THR A 94 -6.04 -0.14 -1.05
C THR A 94 -6.79 0.38 -2.29
N TYR A 95 -7.41 -0.51 -3.07
CA TYR A 95 -8.20 -0.10 -4.23
C TYR A 95 -9.45 0.70 -3.85
N GLU A 96 -10.15 0.31 -2.78
CA GLU A 96 -11.30 1.05 -2.26
C GLU A 96 -10.89 2.45 -1.80
N CYS A 97 -9.78 2.57 -1.07
CA CYS A 97 -9.24 3.86 -0.65
C CYS A 97 -8.83 4.73 -1.84
N ALA A 98 -8.20 4.15 -2.87
CA ALA A 98 -7.85 4.86 -4.09
C ALA A 98 -9.10 5.36 -4.83
N TRP A 99 -10.12 4.50 -4.96
CA TRP A 99 -11.38 4.85 -5.60
C TRP A 99 -12.14 5.97 -4.87
N LYS A 100 -12.22 5.90 -3.54
CA LYS A 100 -12.78 6.97 -2.71
C LYS A 100 -12.02 8.28 -2.87
N TYR A 101 -10.68 8.21 -2.92
CA TYR A 101 -9.86 9.39 -3.15
C TYR A 101 -10.13 10.04 -4.51
N ASP A 102 -10.22 9.24 -5.58
CA ASP A 102 -10.50 9.72 -6.93
C ASP A 102 -11.91 10.35 -7.03
N ASN A 103 -12.88 9.89 -6.23
CA ASN A 103 -14.21 10.49 -6.13
C ASN A 103 -14.27 11.76 -5.27
N GLY A 104 -13.17 12.15 -4.62
CA GLY A 104 -13.11 13.33 -3.75
C GLY A 104 -13.60 13.09 -2.32
N ASP A 105 -13.80 11.83 -1.92
CA ASP A 105 -14.20 11.49 -0.55
C ASP A 105 -13.03 11.65 0.45
N PRO A 106 -13.31 11.98 1.72
CA PRO A 106 -12.29 12.05 2.75
C PRO A 106 -11.78 10.66 3.15
N VAL A 107 -10.56 10.31 2.74
CA VAL A 107 -9.96 8.96 2.92
C VAL A 107 -9.01 8.82 4.11
N ILE A 108 -9.12 9.65 5.14
CA ILE A 108 -8.14 9.68 6.24
C ILE A 108 -8.12 8.36 7.04
N GLN A 109 -9.30 7.76 7.27
CA GLN A 109 -9.38 6.50 8.01
C GLN A 109 -9.01 5.31 7.13
N GLU A 110 -9.55 5.28 5.91
CA GLU A 110 -9.32 4.21 4.93
C GLU A 110 -7.84 4.11 4.55
N SER A 111 -7.17 5.25 4.33
CA SER A 111 -5.73 5.27 4.03
C SER A 111 -4.87 4.72 5.15
N SER A 112 -5.38 4.71 6.39
CA SER A 112 -4.67 4.14 7.55
C SER A 112 -4.97 2.65 7.74
N MET A 113 -6.10 2.16 7.22
CA MET A 113 -6.46 0.74 7.23
C MET A 113 -5.85 -0.02 6.05
N SER A 114 -5.64 0.65 4.92
CA SER A 114 -5.08 0.06 3.71
C SER A 114 -3.56 -0.11 3.71
N SER A 115 -2.85 0.57 4.62
CA SER A 115 -1.39 0.63 4.69
C SER A 115 -0.80 -0.20 5.83
#